data_AF-A0A3D4U643-F1
#
_entry.id   AF-A0A3D4U643-F1
#
_cell.length_a   1.000
_cell.length_b   1.000
_cell.length_c   1.000
_cell.angle_alpha   90.00
_cell.angle_beta   90.00
_cell.angle_gamma   90.00
#
_symmetry.space_group_name_H-M   'P 1'
#
loop_
_entity.id
_entity.type
_entity.pdbx_description
1 polymer ?
#
loop_
_entity_poly.entity_id
_entity_poly.type
_entity_poly.pdbx_seq_one_letter_code
_entity_poly.pdbx_strand_id
1 'polypeptide(L)'
;MATLLQAAKPYLSYLASTLGERDYVVFITDIDGKCLLMHRSPSMDKLAEKHGLGTSWSAAHIGTNGIEKALATSGTVLITGTEHSCEDLHCYTTIGTPIQASTSALLGVLGAVIPCNGQDNGLIILLEAAAFSISREFAHHYKEDVTQSLTDGIYHNPFIGVIVVDNKGIVRKTTDSAKRHLLIDDDRDIVGLKVT
;
A
#
# COMPACT_ATOMS: atom_id res chain seq x y z
N MET A 1 -6.44 4.25 -3.55
CA MET A 1 -5.08 4.79 -3.34
C MET A 1 -5.03 5.94 -2.32
N ALA A 2 -5.88 6.98 -2.44
CA ALA A 2 -5.88 8.12 -1.52
C ALA A 2 -5.94 7.72 -0.02
N THR A 3 -6.84 6.80 0.35
CA THR A 3 -6.98 6.29 1.72
C THR A 3 -5.73 5.57 2.24
N LEU A 4 -5.02 4.81 1.39
CA LEU A 4 -3.75 4.16 1.77
C LEU A 4 -2.66 5.18 2.07
N LEU A 5 -2.53 6.19 1.21
CA LEU A 5 -1.52 7.24 1.40
C LEU A 5 -1.82 8.10 2.62
N GLN A 6 -3.09 8.40 2.88
CA GLN A 6 -3.52 9.07 4.10
C GLN A 6 -3.13 8.27 5.35
N ALA A 7 -3.44 6.97 5.36
CA ALA A 7 -3.08 6.08 6.46
C ALA A 7 -1.55 5.96 6.62
N ALA A 8 -0.80 5.87 5.53
CA ALA A 8 0.64 5.59 5.58
C ALA A 8 1.52 6.80 5.92
N LYS A 9 1.08 8.01 5.57
CA LYS A 9 1.85 9.25 5.75
C LYS A 9 2.40 9.46 7.18
N PRO A 10 1.59 9.37 8.26
CA PRO A 10 2.11 9.56 9.61
C PRO A 10 3.15 8.51 10.00
N TYR A 11 2.99 7.26 9.57
CA TYR A 11 3.94 6.18 9.86
C TYR A 11 5.24 6.34 9.09
N LEU A 12 5.20 6.80 7.84
CA LEU A 12 6.41 7.07 7.09
C LEU A 12 7.23 8.22 7.71
N SER A 13 6.55 9.27 8.20
CA SER A 13 7.19 10.33 8.98
C SER A 13 7.78 9.83 10.31
N TYR A 14 7.08 8.91 10.99
CA TYR A 14 7.57 8.29 12.23
C TYR A 14 8.78 7.39 12.01
N LEU A 15 8.79 6.61 10.93
CA LEU A 15 9.96 5.81 10.52
C LEU A 15 11.15 6.72 10.22
N ALA A 16 10.92 7.80 9.46
CA ALA A 16 11.96 8.78 9.14
C ALA A 16 12.58 9.42 10.40
N SER A 17 11.75 9.78 11.39
CA SER A 17 12.26 10.34 12.64
C SER A 17 12.97 9.30 13.52
N THR A 18 12.50 8.05 13.53
CA THR A 18 13.10 6.95 14.30
C THR A 18 14.44 6.51 13.72
N LEU A 19 14.57 6.50 12.40
CA LEU A 19 15.82 6.20 11.71
C LEU A 19 16.87 7.30 11.90
N GLY A 20 16.43 8.54 12.17
CA GLY A 20 17.30 9.65 12.54
C GLY A 20 18.40 9.91 11.51
N GLU A 21 19.65 9.86 11.96
CA GLU A 21 20.85 10.13 11.14
C GLU A 21 21.32 8.91 10.32
N ARG A 22 20.60 7.79 10.34
CA ARG A 22 20.95 6.63 9.52
C ARG A 22 20.81 6.94 8.03
N ASP A 23 21.54 6.21 7.21
CA ASP A 23 21.34 6.20 5.76
C ASP A 23 20.13 5.32 5.43
N TYR A 24 19.07 5.92 4.91
CA TYR A 24 17.85 5.18 4.58
C TYR A 24 17.05 5.78 3.43
N VAL A 25 16.27 4.92 2.78
CA VAL A 25 15.05 5.28 2.04
C VAL A 25 13.92 4.42 2.60
N VAL A 26 12.78 5.02 2.91
CA VAL A 26 11.55 4.29 3.26
C VAL A 26 10.41 4.82 2.41
N PHE A 27 9.58 3.93 1.88
CA PHE A 27 8.57 4.31 0.90
C PHE A 27 7.38 3.35 0.87
N ILE A 28 6.29 3.81 0.27
CA ILE A 28 5.08 3.02 0.04
C ILE A 28 4.95 2.79 -1.45
N THR A 29 4.63 1.56 -1.84
CA THR A 29 4.27 1.20 -3.21
C THR A 29 2.79 0.84 -3.33
N ASP A 30 2.26 0.90 -4.55
CA ASP A 30 1.03 0.16 -4.88
C ASP A 30 1.30 -1.32 -5.17
N ILE A 31 0.24 -2.05 -5.54
CA ILE A 31 0.30 -3.47 -5.88
C ILE A 31 1.10 -3.77 -7.16
N ASP A 32 1.34 -2.77 -8.00
CA ASP A 32 2.19 -2.89 -9.21
C ASP A 32 3.65 -2.50 -8.93
N GLY A 33 3.96 -2.20 -7.65
CA GLY A 33 5.27 -1.81 -7.18
C GLY A 33 5.64 -0.36 -7.47
N LYS A 34 4.72 0.49 -7.93
CA LYS A 34 5.01 1.91 -8.16
C LYS A 34 5.16 2.65 -6.83
N CYS A 35 6.28 3.33 -6.63
CA CYS A 35 6.50 4.15 -5.44
C CYS A 35 5.55 5.37 -5.41
N LEU A 36 4.74 5.48 -4.37
CA LEU A 36 3.71 6.51 -4.21
C LEU A 36 4.01 7.55 -3.14
N LEU A 37 4.84 7.20 -2.15
CA LEU A 37 5.25 8.09 -1.06
C LEU A 37 6.64 7.68 -0.61
N MET A 38 7.50 8.64 -0.28
CA MET A 38 8.90 8.37 0.08
C MET A 38 9.43 9.37 1.11
N HIS A 39 10.22 8.86 2.04
CA HIS A 39 11.18 9.61 2.84
C HIS A 39 12.58 9.04 2.64
N ARG A 40 13.60 9.88 2.71
CA ARG A 40 15.00 9.46 2.65
C ARG A 40 15.90 10.36 3.49
N SER A 41 17.05 9.84 3.89
CA SER A 41 18.16 10.64 4.41
C SER A 41 18.85 11.40 3.27
N PRO A 42 19.51 12.56 3.55
CA PRO A 42 20.23 13.32 2.54
C PRO A 42 21.33 12.54 1.82
N SER A 43 22.00 11.63 2.53
CA SER A 43 23.03 10.73 1.98
C SER A 43 22.51 9.80 0.88
N MET A 44 21.20 9.55 0.86
CA MET A 44 20.54 8.64 -0.07
C MET A 44 19.86 9.36 -1.24
N ASP A 45 20.05 10.68 -1.41
CA ASP A 45 19.38 11.47 -2.45
C ASP A 45 19.63 10.95 -3.86
N LYS A 46 20.88 10.57 -4.20
CA LYS A 46 21.20 10.01 -5.53
C LYS A 46 20.43 8.73 -5.83
N LEU A 47 20.30 7.86 -4.84
CA LEU A 47 19.52 6.63 -4.98
C LEU A 47 18.03 6.98 -5.14
N ALA A 48 17.53 7.91 -4.34
CA ALA A 48 16.14 8.37 -4.40
C ALA A 48 15.81 9.14 -5.68
N GLU A 49 16.76 9.77 -6.36
CA GLU A 49 16.53 10.36 -7.69
C GLU A 49 16.32 9.28 -8.75
N LYS A 50 17.03 8.15 -8.64
CA LYS A 50 17.00 7.06 -9.63
C LYS A 50 15.88 6.06 -9.40
N HIS A 51 15.62 5.70 -8.14
CA HIS A 51 14.64 4.69 -7.73
C HIS A 51 13.52 5.29 -6.85
N GLY A 52 13.24 6.57 -7.09
CA GLY A 52 12.40 7.43 -6.29
C GLY A 52 10.90 7.30 -6.45
N LEU A 53 10.22 8.33 -5.96
CA LEU A 53 8.81 8.58 -6.19
C LEU A 53 8.44 8.42 -7.67
N GLY A 54 7.40 7.64 -7.94
CA GLY A 54 6.91 7.35 -9.30
C GLY A 54 7.60 6.17 -10.01
N THR A 55 8.74 5.70 -9.52
CA THR A 55 9.48 4.56 -10.09
C THR A 55 8.83 3.24 -9.70
N SER A 56 8.81 2.26 -10.62
CA SER A 56 8.32 0.91 -10.32
C SER A 56 9.44 0.07 -9.71
N TRP A 57 9.13 -0.64 -8.63
CA TRP A 57 10.00 -1.61 -7.97
C TRP A 57 9.70 -3.05 -8.39
N SER A 58 8.94 -3.24 -9.47
CA SER A 58 8.64 -4.57 -10.03
C SER A 58 9.87 -5.28 -10.59
N ALA A 59 9.76 -6.59 -10.76
CA ALA A 59 10.81 -7.42 -11.37
C ALA A 59 11.16 -6.95 -12.79
N ALA A 60 10.15 -6.49 -13.54
CA ALA A 60 10.35 -6.04 -14.91
C ALA A 60 11.12 -4.71 -15.01
N HIS A 61 11.12 -3.90 -13.95
CA HIS A 61 11.76 -2.59 -13.94
C HIS A 61 13.12 -2.59 -13.23
N ILE A 62 13.18 -3.09 -11.99
CA ILE A 62 14.40 -3.10 -11.17
C ILE A 62 15.06 -4.49 -11.16
N GLY A 63 14.33 -5.56 -11.45
CA GLY A 63 14.80 -6.93 -11.26
C GLY A 63 14.61 -7.40 -9.81
N THR A 64 15.32 -8.46 -9.42
CA THR A 64 15.17 -9.07 -8.09
C THR A 64 15.48 -8.07 -6.98
N ASN A 65 14.49 -7.81 -6.12
CA ASN A 65 14.60 -6.94 -4.95
C ASN A 65 13.55 -7.32 -3.88
N GLY A 66 13.73 -6.86 -2.65
CA GLY A 66 12.86 -7.21 -1.52
C GLY A 66 11.42 -6.74 -1.67
N ILE A 67 11.18 -5.61 -2.35
CA ILE A 67 9.84 -5.05 -2.56
C ILE A 67 9.06 -5.93 -3.55
N GLU A 68 9.67 -6.26 -4.69
CA GLU A 68 9.11 -7.20 -5.66
C GLU A 68 8.81 -8.56 -5.03
N LYS A 69 9.72 -9.10 -4.23
CA LYS A 69 9.53 -10.39 -3.58
C LYS A 69 8.42 -10.34 -2.53
N ALA A 70 8.26 -9.23 -1.82
CA ALA A 70 7.16 -9.04 -0.89
C ALA A 70 5.80 -8.95 -1.61
N LEU A 71 5.75 -8.29 -2.78
CA LEU A 71 4.56 -8.28 -3.64
C LEU A 71 4.17 -9.70 -4.06
N ALA A 72 5.16 -10.53 -4.43
CA ALA A 72 4.93 -11.88 -4.91
C ALA A 72 4.58 -12.89 -3.80
N THR A 73 5.18 -12.76 -2.62
CA THR A 73 5.03 -13.74 -1.53
C THR A 73 4.03 -13.35 -0.46
N SER A 74 3.61 -12.07 -0.40
CA SER A 74 2.82 -11.52 0.70
C SER A 74 3.46 -11.73 2.08
N GLY A 75 4.80 -11.77 2.14
CA GLY A 75 5.59 -11.83 3.36
C GLY A 75 6.71 -10.80 3.35
N THR A 76 7.29 -10.53 4.53
CA THR A 76 8.47 -9.67 4.63
C THR A 76 9.67 -10.35 3.98
N VAL A 77 10.29 -9.69 3.01
CA VAL A 77 11.46 -10.24 2.30
C VAL A 77 12.60 -9.23 2.30
N LEU A 78 13.80 -9.74 2.58
CA LEU A 78 15.05 -9.02 2.46
C LEU A 78 15.86 -9.58 1.29
N ILE A 79 16.45 -8.70 0.50
CA ILE A 79 17.44 -9.01 -0.53
C ILE A 79 18.64 -8.12 -0.26
N THR A 80 19.86 -8.69 -0.24
CA THR A 80 21.07 -7.96 0.13
C THR A 80 22.17 -8.08 -0.92
N GLY A 81 22.85 -6.97 -1.19
CA GLY A 81 24.02 -6.93 -2.03
C GLY A 81 23.79 -7.53 -3.42
N THR A 82 24.62 -8.50 -3.81
CA THR A 82 24.59 -9.14 -5.13
C THR A 82 23.43 -10.10 -5.35
N GLU A 83 22.58 -10.33 -4.35
CA GLU A 83 21.29 -11.00 -4.55
C GLU A 83 20.35 -10.13 -5.42
N HIS A 84 20.58 -8.82 -5.46
CA HIS A 84 19.91 -7.94 -6.40
C HIS A 84 20.38 -8.21 -7.83
N SER A 85 19.43 -8.21 -8.77
CA SER A 85 19.77 -8.20 -10.21
C SER A 85 20.30 -6.84 -10.68
N CYS A 86 19.93 -5.76 -10.00
CA CYS A 86 20.37 -4.40 -10.31
C CYS A 86 21.70 -4.07 -9.61
N GLU A 87 22.73 -3.75 -10.38
CA GLU A 87 24.07 -3.41 -9.85
C GLU A 87 24.06 -2.15 -8.97
N ASP A 88 23.15 -1.20 -9.24
CA ASP A 88 22.99 0.00 -8.39
C ASP A 88 22.59 -0.34 -6.96
N LEU A 89 22.00 -1.53 -6.75
CA LEU A 89 21.54 -2.01 -5.45
C LEU A 89 22.55 -2.92 -4.74
N HIS A 90 23.71 -3.21 -5.34
CA HIS A 90 24.70 -4.13 -4.77
C HIS A 90 25.35 -3.64 -3.47
N CYS A 91 25.26 -2.34 -3.17
CA CYS A 91 25.73 -1.77 -1.91
C CYS A 91 24.64 -1.71 -0.83
N TYR A 92 23.43 -2.20 -1.12
CA TYR A 92 22.25 -2.00 -0.30
C TYR A 92 21.52 -3.30 0.04
N THR A 93 20.78 -3.24 1.15
CA THR A 93 19.75 -4.20 1.49
C THR A 93 18.40 -3.56 1.21
N THR A 94 17.56 -4.25 0.43
CA THR A 94 16.16 -3.88 0.23
C THR A 94 15.27 -4.76 1.07
N ILE A 95 14.31 -4.14 1.76
CA ILE A 95 13.33 -4.81 2.61
C ILE A 95 11.94 -4.46 2.09
N GLY A 96 11.16 -5.46 1.72
CA GLY A 96 9.74 -5.28 1.40
C GLY A 96 8.89 -5.89 2.50
N THR A 97 7.96 -5.12 3.06
CA THR A 97 6.98 -5.58 4.03
C THR A 97 5.56 -5.32 3.50
N PRO A 98 4.71 -6.36 3.36
CA PRO A 98 3.39 -6.22 2.77
C PRO A 98 2.45 -5.41 3.68
N ILE A 99 1.63 -4.56 3.06
CA ILE A 99 0.52 -3.85 3.72
C ILE A 99 -0.76 -4.53 3.26
N GLN A 100 -1.58 -5.03 4.17
CA GLN A 100 -2.72 -5.88 3.86
C GLN A 100 -4.01 -5.32 4.44
N ALA A 101 -5.11 -5.47 3.70
CA ALA A 101 -6.44 -5.22 4.23
C ALA A 101 -6.80 -6.28 5.29
N SER A 102 -7.87 -6.04 6.05
CA SER A 102 -8.39 -7.04 7.00
C SER A 102 -8.84 -8.35 6.35
N THR A 103 -9.01 -8.36 5.02
CA THR A 103 -9.32 -9.54 4.20
C THR A 103 -8.08 -10.27 3.69
N SER A 104 -6.88 -9.89 4.15
CA SER A 104 -5.58 -10.33 3.63
C SER A 104 -5.29 -9.94 2.18
N ALA A 105 -6.15 -9.12 1.55
CA ALA A 105 -5.87 -8.54 0.24
C ALA A 105 -4.68 -7.56 0.34
N LEU A 106 -3.72 -7.70 -0.57
CA LEU A 106 -2.56 -6.82 -0.63
C LEU A 106 -2.97 -5.42 -1.07
N LEU A 107 -2.55 -4.40 -0.32
CA LEU A 107 -2.79 -2.99 -0.60
C LEU A 107 -1.57 -2.33 -1.25
N GLY A 108 -0.39 -2.90 -1.03
CA GLY A 108 0.90 -2.38 -1.45
C GLY A 108 2.01 -2.91 -0.55
N VAL A 109 3.21 -2.35 -0.67
CA VAL A 109 4.38 -2.72 0.15
C VAL A 109 5.00 -1.48 0.79
N LEU A 110 5.31 -1.59 2.08
CA LEU A 110 6.26 -0.71 2.78
C LEU A 110 7.67 -1.19 2.42
N GLY A 111 8.37 -0.40 1.61
CA GLY A 111 9.74 -0.65 1.20
C GLY A 111 10.74 0.11 2.06
N ALA A 112 11.91 -0.49 2.28
CA ALA A 112 13.08 0.17 2.84
C ALA A 112 14.34 -0.17 2.04
N VAL A 113 15.25 0.78 1.91
CA VAL A 113 16.59 0.60 1.37
C VAL A 113 17.59 1.17 2.35
N ILE A 114 18.58 0.36 2.73
CA ILE A 114 19.65 0.73 3.68
C ILE A 114 20.99 0.22 3.17
N PRO A 115 22.14 0.78 3.57
CA PRO A 115 23.44 0.20 3.25
C PRO A 115 23.61 -1.24 3.77
N CYS A 116 24.38 -2.06 3.05
CA CYS A 116 24.73 -3.44 3.43
C CYS A 116 25.68 -3.49 4.64
N ASN A 117 25.16 -3.31 5.86
CA ASN A 117 25.95 -3.33 7.10
C ASN A 117 25.62 -4.53 8.02
N GLY A 118 25.05 -5.60 7.48
CA GLY A 118 24.55 -6.77 8.23
C GLY A 118 23.04 -6.74 8.45
N GLN A 119 22.50 -7.78 9.09
CA GLN A 119 21.06 -7.91 9.32
C GLN A 119 20.64 -7.06 10.52
N ASP A 120 19.75 -6.08 10.28
CA ASP A 120 19.15 -5.25 11.33
C ASP A 120 17.75 -5.77 11.69
N ASN A 121 17.70 -6.74 12.61
CA ASN A 121 16.44 -7.32 13.07
C ASN A 121 15.51 -6.27 13.73
N GLY A 122 16.08 -5.23 14.34
CA GLY A 122 15.30 -4.14 14.94
C GLY A 122 14.54 -3.36 13.88
N LEU A 123 15.18 -3.09 12.74
CA LEU A 123 14.52 -2.45 11.60
C LEU A 123 13.42 -3.33 10.99
N ILE A 124 13.65 -4.63 10.83
CA ILE A 124 12.64 -5.54 10.29
C ILE A 124 11.38 -5.52 11.16
N ILE A 125 11.54 -5.68 12.48
CA ILE A 125 10.43 -5.63 13.44
C ILE A 125 9.70 -4.27 13.37
N LEU A 126 10.46 -3.17 13.23
CA LEU A 126 9.90 -1.83 13.11
C LEU A 126 9.08 -1.67 11.82
N LEU A 127 9.56 -2.18 10.68
CA LEU A 127 8.85 -2.14 9.40
C LEU A 127 7.58 -3.01 9.45
N GLU A 128 7.64 -4.20 10.04
CA GLU A 128 6.47 -5.07 10.23
C GLU A 128 5.41 -4.42 11.13
N ALA A 129 5.83 -3.84 12.25
CA ALA A 129 4.93 -3.10 13.14
C ALA A 129 4.31 -1.87 12.44
N ALA A 130 5.09 -1.15 11.64
CA ALA A 130 4.61 -0.02 10.85
C ALA A 130 3.60 -0.46 9.79
N ALA A 131 3.91 -1.49 9.00
CA ALA A 131 3.01 -2.02 7.97
C ALA A 131 1.69 -2.54 8.57
N PHE A 132 1.76 -3.22 9.73
CA PHE A 132 0.58 -3.62 10.49
C PHE A 132 -0.25 -2.41 10.94
N SER A 133 0.40 -1.37 11.46
CA SER A 133 -0.28 -0.16 11.92
C SER A 133 -0.92 0.62 10.76
N ILE A 134 -0.24 0.72 9.61
CA ILE A 134 -0.79 1.30 8.38
C ILE A 134 -2.03 0.51 7.93
N SER A 135 -1.97 -0.81 7.99
CA SER A 135 -3.10 -1.69 7.65
C SER A 135 -4.32 -1.42 8.54
N ARG A 136 -4.08 -1.21 9.84
CA ARG A 136 -5.13 -0.86 10.82
C ARG A 136 -5.72 0.52 10.58
N GLU A 137 -4.87 1.52 10.31
CA GLU A 137 -5.30 2.89 10.03
C GLU A 137 -6.07 2.97 8.71
N PHE A 138 -5.60 2.25 7.68
CA PHE A 138 -6.33 2.10 6.43
C PHE A 138 -7.73 1.52 6.66
N ALA A 139 -7.84 0.45 7.46
CA ALA A 139 -9.14 -0.14 7.78
C ALA A 139 -10.05 0.81 8.57
N HIS A 140 -9.49 1.70 9.38
CA HIS A 140 -10.23 2.73 10.10
C HIS A 140 -10.80 3.78 9.14
N HIS A 141 -9.95 4.44 8.36
CA HIS A 141 -10.40 5.42 7.37
C HIS A 141 -11.34 4.81 6.34
N TYR A 142 -11.08 3.59 5.90
CA TYR A 142 -11.97 2.88 5.00
C TYR A 142 -13.38 2.68 5.60
N LYS A 143 -13.48 2.34 6.90
CA LYS A 143 -14.77 2.23 7.59
C LYS A 143 -15.45 3.58 7.77
N GLU A 144 -14.71 4.63 8.08
CA GLU A 144 -15.23 6.00 8.18
C GLU A 144 -15.76 6.49 6.84
N ASP A 145 -15.00 6.32 5.76
CA ASP A 145 -15.40 6.65 4.39
C ASP A 145 -16.71 5.94 4.03
N VAL A 146 -16.79 4.63 4.31
CA VAL A 146 -18.02 3.85 4.07
C VAL A 146 -19.16 4.38 4.94
N THR A 147 -18.95 4.63 6.23
CA THR A 147 -20.01 5.06 7.17
C THR A 147 -20.53 6.46 6.84
N GLN A 148 -19.66 7.42 6.55
CA GLN A 148 -20.05 8.75 6.06
C GLN A 148 -20.81 8.61 4.75
N SER A 149 -20.37 7.76 3.82
CA SER A 149 -21.07 7.53 2.55
C SER A 149 -22.46 6.92 2.72
N LEU A 150 -22.64 6.02 3.69
CA LEU A 150 -23.96 5.48 4.03
C LEU A 150 -24.90 6.60 4.53
N THR A 151 -24.35 7.52 5.30
CA THR A 151 -25.06 8.64 5.94
C THR A 151 -25.40 9.75 4.94
N ASP A 152 -24.42 10.22 4.16
CA ASP A 152 -24.52 11.36 3.25
C ASP A 152 -25.02 10.97 1.84
N GLY A 153 -24.93 9.68 1.49
CA GLY A 153 -25.55 9.11 0.29
C GLY A 153 -24.79 9.26 -1.03
N ILE A 154 -23.54 9.71 -1.03
CA ILE A 154 -22.74 9.89 -2.26
C ILE A 154 -21.31 9.38 -2.04
N TYR A 155 -20.88 8.37 -2.81
CA TYR A 155 -19.51 7.83 -2.79
C TYR A 155 -18.94 7.74 -4.21
N HIS A 156 -17.75 8.29 -4.42
CA HIS A 156 -17.03 8.29 -5.70
C HIS A 156 -15.63 7.68 -5.56
N ASN A 157 -15.53 6.37 -5.32
CA ASN A 157 -14.26 5.63 -5.47
C ASN A 157 -14.40 4.62 -6.62
N PRO A 158 -13.56 4.69 -7.67
CA PRO A 158 -13.67 3.82 -8.84
C PRO A 158 -13.38 2.34 -8.53
N PHE A 159 -12.65 2.03 -7.46
CA PHE A 159 -12.18 0.68 -7.16
C PHE A 159 -13.08 -0.10 -6.20
N ILE A 160 -14.04 0.55 -5.55
CA ILE A 160 -14.85 -0.08 -4.51
C ILE A 160 -16.32 0.20 -4.77
N GLY A 161 -17.09 -0.87 -4.90
CA GLY A 161 -18.54 -0.81 -5.02
C GLY A 161 -19.21 -0.99 -3.66
N VAL A 162 -20.09 -0.07 -3.29
CA VAL A 162 -20.97 -0.17 -2.10
C VAL A 162 -22.42 -0.36 -2.54
N ILE A 163 -23.09 -1.34 -1.94
CA ILE A 163 -24.53 -1.55 -1.99
C ILE A 163 -25.05 -1.56 -0.56
N VAL A 164 -26.09 -0.76 -0.30
CA VAL A 164 -26.76 -0.66 0.99
C VAL A 164 -28.08 -1.42 0.90
N VAL A 165 -28.32 -2.37 1.78
CA VAL A 165 -29.58 -3.12 1.86
C VAL A 165 -30.26 -2.90 3.20
N ASP A 166 -31.59 -2.88 3.20
CA ASP A 166 -32.35 -2.91 4.45
C ASP A 166 -32.44 -4.33 5.05
N ASN A 167 -33.08 -4.44 6.21
CA ASN A 167 -33.24 -5.72 6.93
C ASN A 167 -34.12 -6.76 6.20
N LYS A 168 -34.79 -6.39 5.10
CA LYS A 168 -35.54 -7.30 4.23
C LYS A 168 -34.74 -7.68 2.98
N GLY A 169 -33.47 -7.24 2.88
CA GLY A 169 -32.59 -7.47 1.74
C GLY A 169 -32.90 -6.56 0.54
N ILE A 170 -33.66 -5.47 0.74
CA ILE A 170 -33.98 -4.54 -0.34
C ILE A 170 -32.87 -3.49 -0.46
N VAL A 171 -32.33 -3.32 -1.67
CA VAL A 171 -31.33 -2.30 -1.97
C VAL A 171 -31.92 -0.90 -1.73
N ARG A 172 -31.26 -0.10 -0.89
CA ARG A 172 -31.65 1.27 -0.56
C ARG A 172 -30.78 2.31 -1.23
N LYS A 173 -29.49 2.01 -1.44
CA LYS A 173 -28.54 2.85 -2.14
C LYS A 173 -27.50 1.98 -2.83
N THR A 174 -26.94 2.50 -3.92
CA THR A 174 -25.82 1.89 -4.64
C THR A 174 -24.89 2.99 -5.13
N THR A 175 -23.66 2.62 -5.44
CA THR A 175 -22.63 3.49 -6.01
C THR A 175 -22.37 3.11 -7.46
N ASP A 176 -21.94 4.04 -8.31
CA ASP A 176 -21.69 3.74 -9.74
C ASP A 176 -20.60 2.68 -9.91
N SER A 177 -19.60 2.68 -9.03
CA SER A 177 -18.56 1.63 -9.03
C SER A 177 -19.12 0.25 -8.67
N ALA A 178 -20.15 0.15 -7.83
CA ALA A 178 -20.82 -1.13 -7.56
C ALA A 178 -21.56 -1.63 -8.80
N LYS A 179 -22.26 -0.73 -9.51
CA LYS A 179 -22.91 -1.08 -10.78
C LYS A 179 -21.90 -1.60 -11.80
N ARG A 180 -20.77 -0.90 -11.97
CA ARG A 180 -19.69 -1.31 -12.86
C ARG A 180 -19.09 -2.68 -12.51
N HIS A 181 -18.74 -2.91 -11.24
CA HIS A 181 -18.13 -4.19 -10.83
C HIS A 181 -19.10 -5.37 -10.95
N LEU A 182 -20.40 -5.12 -10.83
CA LEU A 182 -21.45 -6.13 -11.00
C LEU A 182 -21.95 -6.23 -12.44
N LEU A 183 -21.34 -5.49 -13.37
CA LEU A 183 -21.72 -5.47 -14.80
C LEU A 183 -23.21 -5.13 -14.99
N ILE A 184 -23.72 -4.21 -14.16
CA ILE A 184 -25.09 -3.70 -14.26
C ILE A 184 -25.07 -2.51 -15.21
N ASP A 185 -25.90 -2.53 -16.26
CA ASP A 185 -26.07 -1.41 -17.19
C ASP A 185 -26.32 -0.10 -16.43
N ASP A 186 -25.67 0.98 -16.86
CA ASP A 186 -25.75 2.30 -16.19
C ASP A 186 -27.21 2.81 -16.08
N ASP A 187 -28.07 2.45 -17.04
CA ASP A 187 -29.49 2.79 -17.08
C ASP A 187 -30.39 1.92 -16.18
N ARG A 188 -29.86 0.82 -15.61
CA ARG A 188 -30.62 0.03 -14.63
C ARG A 188 -30.44 0.59 -13.23
N ASP A 189 -31.53 1.11 -12.67
CA ASP A 189 -31.60 1.35 -11.24
C ASP A 189 -31.85 0.03 -10.50
N ILE A 190 -30.98 -0.29 -9.55
CA ILE A 190 -31.10 -1.45 -8.69
C ILE A 190 -31.65 -1.10 -7.31
N VAL A 191 -31.84 0.20 -7.02
CA VAL A 191 -32.50 0.63 -5.79
C VAL A 191 -33.94 0.11 -5.80
N GLY A 192 -34.33 -0.54 -4.69
CA GLY A 192 -35.63 -1.20 -4.54
C GLY A 192 -35.64 -2.69 -4.90
N LEU A 193 -34.58 -3.22 -5.52
CA LEU A 193 -34.48 -4.65 -5.80
C LEU A 193 -34.13 -5.45 -4.55
N LYS A 194 -34.60 -6.70 -4.47
CA LYS A 194 -34.24 -7.63 -3.41
C LYS A 194 -32.98 -8.39 -3.80
N VAL A 195 -31.99 -8.38 -2.92
CA VAL A 195 -30.81 -9.25 -3.04
C VAL A 195 -31.23 -10.66 -2.63
N THR A 196 -31.18 -11.59 -3.57
CA THR A 196 -31.49 -13.03 -3.37
C THR A 196 -30.23 -13.85 -3.38
#